data_AF-A0A099JVS7-F1
#
_entry.id   AF-A0A099JVS7-F1
#
_cell.length_a   1.000
_cell.length_b   1.000
_cell.length_c   1.000
_cell.angle_alpha   90.00
_cell.angle_beta   90.00
_cell.angle_gamma   90.00
#
_symmetry.space_group_name_H-M   'P 1'
#
loop_
_entity.id
_entity.type
_entity.pdbx_description
1 polymer ?
#
loop_
_entity_poly.entity_id
_entity_poly.type
_entity_poly.pdbx_seq_one_letter_code
_entity_poly.pdbx_strand_id
1 'polypeptide(L)'
;MARRPIRHVPKDSSRRRVWVYAAVAAFIIFDLALIGFALSTTKADADVTPGTVPTSSEASTPSAEPVASTSPAAPTASTVVAVTPSRMISAVDGTTAWRAVSGECPTASVSPEVSSDSGATWTSTDASGPTDVSAVQSIAAQSGSVVEFVGLDQANCAPLFVKTFVGGDNFRSYPEQLDGQWYVDPADRAVVHSPAGDSAAPCASVLALAPRSGTEAAVLCSSNELYVTADAAATWSAAAVLAGAVNVAASDAGYVAAVAGAADCAGVQVVTLTPELAPTVTGCLPVAGDLPGNVTLSATGDTLWLWANDTLARSTTAGAAWL
;
A
#
# COMPACT_ATOMS: atom_id res chain seq x y z
N MET A 1 20.89 -59.25 -35.55
CA MET A 1 19.42 -59.17 -35.54
C MET A 1 18.97 -58.29 -34.39
N ALA A 2 18.59 -57.04 -34.64
CA ALA A 2 18.16 -56.08 -33.61
C ALA A 2 16.63 -55.97 -33.61
N ARG A 3 15.98 -56.21 -32.46
CA ARG A 3 14.52 -56.09 -32.29
C ARG A 3 14.14 -54.62 -32.10
N ARG A 4 13.20 -54.13 -32.92
CA ARG A 4 12.56 -52.81 -32.77
C ARG A 4 11.61 -52.80 -31.57
N PRO A 5 11.61 -51.76 -30.72
CA PRO A 5 10.59 -51.58 -29.69
C PRO A 5 9.29 -51.04 -30.31
N ILE A 6 8.16 -51.64 -29.92
CA ILE A 6 6.81 -51.22 -30.31
C ILE A 6 6.39 -50.08 -29.37
N ARG A 7 6.09 -48.90 -29.92
CA ARG A 7 5.48 -47.79 -29.18
C ARG A 7 3.99 -48.06 -28.97
N HIS A 8 3.57 -48.21 -27.72
CA HIS A 8 2.16 -48.11 -27.35
C HIS A 8 1.74 -46.65 -27.28
N VAL A 9 0.82 -46.25 -28.15
CA VAL A 9 0.07 -44.99 -28.02
C VAL A 9 -1.17 -45.31 -27.17
N PRO A 10 -1.33 -44.71 -25.97
CA PRO A 10 -2.53 -44.92 -25.17
C PRO A 10 -3.73 -44.35 -25.93
N LYS A 11 -4.75 -45.17 -26.15
CA LYS A 11 -6.01 -44.74 -26.76
C LYS A 11 -6.77 -43.94 -25.71
N ASP A 12 -6.63 -42.62 -25.77
CA ASP A 12 -7.28 -41.68 -24.87
C ASP A 12 -8.80 -41.89 -24.92
N SER A 13 -9.36 -42.47 -23.85
CA SER A 13 -10.74 -42.94 -23.85
C SER A 13 -11.70 -41.74 -23.89
N SER A 14 -12.56 -41.70 -24.91
CA SER A 14 -13.63 -40.69 -25.11
C SER A 14 -14.43 -40.39 -23.82
N ARG A 15 -14.56 -41.37 -22.92
CA ARG A 15 -15.19 -41.21 -21.60
C ARG A 15 -14.54 -40.14 -20.72
N ARG A 16 -13.21 -39.99 -20.72
CA ARG A 16 -12.52 -39.02 -19.86
C ARG A 16 -12.79 -37.58 -20.34
N ARG A 17 -12.91 -37.38 -21.65
CA ARG A 17 -13.28 -36.08 -22.24
C ARG A 17 -14.72 -35.71 -21.90
N VAL A 18 -15.66 -36.65 -21.95
CA VAL A 18 -17.06 -36.41 -21.57
C VAL A 18 -17.18 -35.95 -20.11
N TRP A 19 -16.42 -36.55 -19.20
CA TRP A 19 -16.39 -36.12 -17.79
C TRP A 19 -15.82 -34.72 -17.59
N VAL A 20 -14.78 -34.35 -18.34
CA VAL A 20 -14.22 -32.99 -18.30
C VAL A 20 -15.24 -31.98 -18.81
N TYR A 21 -15.93 -32.25 -19.92
CA TYR A 21 -16.97 -31.34 -20.44
C TYR A 21 -18.15 -31.20 -19.48
N ALA A 22 -18.56 -32.30 -18.82
CA ALA A 22 -19.62 -32.24 -17.81
C ALA A 22 -19.23 -31.39 -16.59
N ALA A 23 -17.99 -31.53 -16.12
CA ALA A 23 -17.47 -30.73 -15.00
C ALA A 23 -17.39 -29.24 -15.35
N VAL A 24 -16.90 -28.89 -16.55
CA VAL A 24 -16.84 -27.50 -17.02
C VAL A 24 -18.24 -26.91 -17.19
N ALA A 25 -19.20 -27.66 -17.75
CA ALA A 25 -20.57 -27.18 -17.90
C ALA A 25 -21.24 -26.93 -16.53
N ALA A 26 -21.02 -27.81 -15.56
CA ALA A 26 -21.53 -27.62 -14.19
C ALA A 26 -20.94 -26.37 -13.53
N PHE A 27 -19.63 -26.13 -13.72
CA PHE A 27 -18.97 -24.94 -13.20
C PHE A 27 -19.55 -23.64 -13.80
N ILE A 28 -19.76 -23.60 -15.12
CA ILE A 28 -20.35 -22.43 -15.80
C ILE A 28 -21.78 -22.15 -15.30
N ILE A 29 -22.59 -23.18 -15.11
CA ILE A 29 -23.97 -23.01 -14.60
C ILE A 29 -23.96 -22.46 -13.18
N PHE A 30 -23.05 -22.94 -12.33
CA PHE A 30 -22.91 -22.46 -10.97
C PHE A 30 -22.47 -20.98 -10.93
N ASP A 31 -21.54 -20.59 -11.79
CA ASP A 31 -21.06 -19.21 -11.91
C ASP A 31 -22.19 -18.25 -12.35
N LEU A 32 -22.98 -18.66 -13.36
CA LEU A 32 -24.16 -17.89 -13.79
C LEU A 32 -25.21 -17.73 -12.68
N ALA A 33 -25.39 -18.75 -11.83
CA ALA A 33 -26.30 -18.68 -10.70
C ALA A 33 -25.79 -17.70 -9.61
N LEU A 34 -24.48 -17.69 -9.35
CA LEU A 34 -23.86 -16.74 -8.40
C LEU A 34 -23.98 -15.30 -8.89
N ILE A 35 -23.77 -15.04 -10.19
CA ILE A 35 -23.96 -13.71 -10.79
C ILE A 35 -25.42 -13.26 -10.66
N GLY A 36 -26.38 -14.15 -10.95
CA GLY A 36 -27.80 -13.85 -10.80
C GLY A 36 -28.20 -13.52 -9.35
N PHE A 37 -27.64 -14.25 -8.38
CA PHE A 37 -27.87 -13.99 -6.96
C PHE A 37 -27.32 -12.62 -6.54
N ALA A 38 -26.08 -12.30 -6.95
CA ALA A 38 -25.43 -11.03 -6.62
C ALA A 38 -26.20 -9.81 -7.18
N LEU A 39 -26.77 -9.92 -8.39
CA LEU A 39 -27.58 -8.85 -8.99
C LEU A 39 -28.97 -8.70 -8.34
N SER A 40 -29.47 -9.76 -7.69
CA SER A 40 -30.76 -9.72 -7.00
C SER A 40 -30.68 -9.08 -5.61
N THR A 41 -29.49 -9.06 -4.99
CA THR A 41 -29.25 -8.41 -3.69
C THR A 41 -29.11 -6.89 -3.76
N THR A 42 -29.04 -6.29 -4.96
CA THR A 42 -28.85 -4.84 -5.16
C THR A 42 -30.14 -4.06 -5.41
N LYS A 43 -31.32 -4.61 -5.09
CA LYS A 43 -32.62 -3.92 -5.27
C LYS A 43 -33.42 -3.80 -3.96
N ALA A 44 -33.25 -2.66 -3.29
CA ALA A 44 -34.16 -1.99 -2.34
C ALA A 44 -33.38 -0.81 -1.73
N ASP A 45 -33.86 0.41 -1.48
CA ASP A 45 -35.16 1.06 -1.63
C ASP A 45 -34.86 2.57 -1.80
N ALA A 46 -35.54 3.25 -2.72
CA ALA A 46 -35.50 4.71 -2.82
C ALA A 46 -36.81 5.25 -2.25
N ASP A 47 -36.82 5.52 -0.95
CA ASP A 47 -37.86 6.35 -0.35
C ASP A 47 -37.21 7.29 0.69
N VAL A 48 -37.00 8.55 0.29
CA VAL A 48 -36.58 9.63 1.19
C VAL A 48 -37.54 10.80 1.00
N THR A 49 -38.41 10.98 1.99
CA THR A 49 -39.29 12.14 2.12
C THR A 49 -38.49 13.38 2.51
N PRO A 50 -38.74 14.58 1.93
CA PRO A 50 -38.04 15.81 2.33
C PRO A 50 -38.53 16.32 3.70
N GLY A 51 -37.64 16.36 4.68
CA GLY A 51 -37.85 17.00 5.99
C GLY A 51 -37.51 18.49 5.95
N THR A 52 -38.47 19.32 6.38
CA THR A 52 -38.43 20.79 6.48
C THR A 52 -37.33 21.36 7.38
N VAL A 53 -36.75 22.47 6.92
CA VAL A 53 -35.72 23.29 7.59
C VAL A 53 -36.35 24.20 8.66
N PRO A 54 -35.83 24.26 9.90
CA PRO A 54 -36.19 25.34 10.81
C PRO A 54 -35.29 26.57 10.59
N THR A 55 -35.94 27.70 10.33
CA THR A 55 -35.37 29.05 10.35
C THR A 55 -35.06 29.46 11.79
N SER A 56 -33.79 29.71 12.11
CA SER A 56 -33.39 30.36 13.36
C SER A 56 -33.26 31.86 13.16
N SER A 57 -34.06 32.59 13.94
CA SER A 57 -34.13 34.05 14.00
C SER A 57 -32.89 34.63 14.69
N GLU A 58 -32.27 35.65 14.08
CA GLU A 58 -31.25 36.47 14.70
C GLU A 58 -31.83 37.28 15.87
N ALA A 59 -31.10 37.33 16.99
CA ALA A 59 -31.33 38.24 18.10
C ALA A 59 -30.05 39.06 18.33
N SER A 60 -30.10 40.34 17.94
CA SER A 60 -29.03 41.31 18.16
C SER A 60 -29.02 41.76 19.63
N THR A 61 -27.85 41.68 20.29
CA THR A 61 -27.62 42.21 21.65
C THR A 61 -26.29 42.99 21.64
N PRO A 62 -26.15 44.09 22.40
CA PRO A 62 -25.31 45.22 21.99
C PRO A 62 -23.82 45.09 22.37
N SER A 63 -23.05 45.87 21.61
CA SER A 63 -21.62 46.18 21.70
C SER A 63 -21.11 46.44 23.13
N ALA A 64 -20.07 45.71 23.51
CA ALA A 64 -19.20 46.03 24.64
C ALA A 64 -17.80 46.43 24.11
N GLU A 65 -17.25 47.49 24.72
CA GLU A 65 -15.93 48.09 24.44
C GLU A 65 -14.75 47.11 24.54
N PRO A 66 -13.61 47.40 23.87
CA PRO A 66 -12.54 46.44 23.66
C PRO A 66 -11.67 46.31 24.90
N VAL A 67 -11.66 45.12 25.49
CA VAL A 67 -10.59 44.71 26.41
C VAL A 67 -9.44 44.19 25.55
N ALA A 68 -8.24 44.74 25.76
CA ALA A 68 -7.03 44.36 25.04
C ALA A 68 -6.82 42.84 25.11
N SER A 69 -7.09 42.17 24.00
CA SER A 69 -6.85 40.74 23.84
C SER A 69 -5.36 40.56 23.62
N THR A 70 -4.65 40.06 24.62
CA THR A 70 -3.33 39.47 24.42
C THR A 70 -3.51 38.32 23.45
N SER A 71 -3.10 38.53 22.20
CA SER A 71 -3.01 37.46 21.20
C SER A 71 -2.32 36.26 21.82
N PRO A 72 -2.96 35.08 21.88
CA PRO A 72 -2.23 33.84 22.11
C PRO A 72 -1.15 33.77 21.03
N ALA A 73 0.09 33.46 21.43
CA ALA A 73 1.12 33.11 20.48
C ALA A 73 0.57 31.98 19.60
N ALA A 74 0.64 32.15 18.28
CA ALA A 74 0.28 31.10 17.35
C ALA A 74 1.06 29.82 17.75
N PRO A 75 0.40 28.66 17.91
CA PRO A 75 1.11 27.44 18.20
C PRO A 75 2.15 27.25 17.09
N THR A 76 3.42 27.25 17.47
CA THR A 76 4.51 26.92 16.55
C THR A 76 4.24 25.51 16.08
N ALA A 77 3.92 25.35 14.79
CA ALA A 77 3.72 24.03 14.20
C ALA A 77 4.94 23.17 14.52
N SER A 78 4.75 22.08 15.25
CA SER A 78 5.82 21.14 15.53
C SER A 78 6.33 20.62 14.19
N THR A 79 7.57 20.94 13.84
CA THR A 79 8.23 20.42 12.64
C THR A 79 8.51 18.94 12.86
N VAL A 80 7.60 18.09 12.43
CA VAL A 80 7.78 16.63 12.43
C VAL A 80 8.89 16.32 11.43
N VAL A 81 10.01 15.78 11.92
CA VAL A 81 11.11 15.33 11.04
C VAL A 81 10.71 13.95 10.53
N ALA A 82 10.41 13.85 9.24
CA ALA A 82 10.11 12.57 8.62
C ALA A 82 11.39 11.72 8.52
N VAL A 83 11.26 10.43 8.80
CA VAL A 83 12.32 9.43 8.66
C VAL A 83 11.82 8.29 7.79
N THR A 84 12.74 7.49 7.27
CA THR A 84 12.40 6.33 6.43
C THR A 84 11.41 5.41 7.16
N PRO A 85 10.28 5.04 6.53
CA PRO A 85 9.37 4.05 7.09
C PRO A 85 10.07 2.72 7.34
N SER A 86 9.98 2.22 8.57
CA SER A 86 10.45 0.88 8.95
C SER A 86 9.32 -0.16 8.87
N ARG A 87 8.08 0.27 8.58
CA ARG A 87 6.92 -0.61 8.44
C ARG A 87 6.44 -0.60 7.01
N MET A 88 6.05 -1.78 6.53
CA MET A 88 5.46 -1.95 5.21
C MET A 88 4.19 -2.76 5.33
N ILE A 89 3.18 -2.38 4.57
CA ILE A 89 1.95 -3.14 4.41
C ILE A 89 1.59 -3.17 2.93
N SER A 90 1.14 -4.31 2.43
CA SER A 90 0.58 -4.47 1.10
C SER A 90 -0.75 -5.18 1.21
N ALA A 91 -1.82 -4.43 0.95
CA ALA A 91 -3.17 -4.92 0.96
C ALA A 91 -3.48 -5.62 -0.37
N VAL A 92 -4.07 -6.81 -0.28
CA VAL A 92 -4.62 -7.51 -1.45
C VAL A 92 -6.07 -7.09 -1.63
N ASP A 93 -6.85 -7.14 -0.53
CA ASP A 93 -8.27 -6.79 -0.49
C ASP A 93 -8.67 -6.34 0.93
N GLY A 94 -9.98 -6.27 1.19
CA GLY A 94 -10.54 -5.94 2.50
C GLY A 94 -10.12 -6.88 3.63
N THR A 95 -9.81 -8.13 3.33
CA THR A 95 -9.57 -9.21 4.31
C THR A 95 -8.13 -9.69 4.33
N THR A 96 -7.43 -9.60 3.21
CA THR A 96 -6.10 -10.17 3.03
C THR A 96 -5.05 -9.07 2.88
N ALA A 97 -4.00 -9.15 3.69
CA ALA A 97 -2.87 -8.24 3.61
C ALA A 97 -1.58 -8.94 4.07
N TRP A 98 -0.46 -8.42 3.57
CA TRP A 98 0.87 -8.76 4.03
C TRP A 98 1.50 -7.56 4.72
N ARG A 99 2.30 -7.80 5.76
CA ARG A 99 3.08 -6.75 6.39
C ARG A 99 4.49 -7.24 6.71
N ALA A 100 5.41 -6.29 6.83
CA ALA A 100 6.77 -6.56 7.25
C ALA A 100 7.33 -5.37 8.02
N VAL A 101 8.35 -5.64 8.82
CA VAL A 101 9.16 -4.62 9.50
C VAL A 101 10.57 -4.70 8.93
N SER A 102 11.10 -3.56 8.55
CA SER A 102 12.47 -3.39 8.12
C SER A 102 13.37 -3.04 9.30
N GLY A 103 14.64 -3.38 9.16
CA GLY A 103 15.69 -3.06 10.10
C GLY A 103 17.00 -2.81 9.37
N GLU A 104 18.11 -2.83 10.10
CA GLU A 104 19.42 -2.58 9.53
C GLU A 104 20.01 -3.83 8.85
N CYS A 105 20.51 -3.69 7.63
CA CYS A 105 21.31 -4.73 6.99
C CYS A 105 22.75 -4.71 7.57
N PRO A 106 23.38 -5.87 7.85
CA PRO A 106 22.95 -7.23 7.50
C PRO A 106 22.23 -8.00 8.62
N THR A 107 21.88 -7.37 9.74
CA THR A 107 21.44 -8.10 10.93
C THR A 107 19.94 -8.32 11.01
N ALA A 108 19.15 -7.54 10.26
CA ALA A 108 17.70 -7.59 10.29
C ALA A 108 17.13 -8.77 9.50
N SER A 109 16.62 -9.77 10.20
CA SER A 109 15.84 -10.86 9.59
C SER A 109 14.51 -10.35 9.03
N VAL A 110 14.10 -10.91 7.91
CA VAL A 110 12.85 -10.63 7.19
C VAL A 110 11.88 -11.78 7.44
N SER A 111 10.89 -11.51 8.30
CA SER A 111 9.81 -12.44 8.62
C SER A 111 8.47 -11.79 8.31
N PRO A 112 8.06 -11.74 7.02
CA PRO A 112 6.80 -11.11 6.66
C PRO A 112 5.63 -11.89 7.25
N GLU A 113 4.57 -11.18 7.56
CA GLU A 113 3.37 -11.74 8.15
C GLU A 113 2.19 -11.60 7.17
N VAL A 114 1.34 -12.61 7.11
CA VAL A 114 0.10 -12.61 6.32
C VAL A 114 -1.13 -12.69 7.21
N SER A 115 -2.14 -11.89 6.89
CA SER A 115 -3.49 -11.98 7.44
C SER A 115 -4.48 -12.30 6.32
N SER A 116 -5.49 -13.10 6.64
CA SER A 116 -6.66 -13.40 5.80
C SER A 116 -7.98 -13.12 6.53
N ASP A 117 -7.89 -12.49 7.70
CA ASP A 117 -9.00 -12.21 8.60
C ASP A 117 -9.03 -10.73 8.98
N SER A 118 -8.80 -9.86 8.00
CA SER A 118 -8.93 -8.42 8.17
C SER A 118 -7.93 -7.79 9.15
N GLY A 119 -6.78 -8.45 9.35
CA GLY A 119 -5.74 -8.01 10.27
C GLY A 119 -5.95 -8.41 11.72
N ALA A 120 -6.96 -9.25 12.02
CA ALA A 120 -7.24 -9.73 13.36
C ALA A 120 -6.16 -10.71 13.85
N THR A 121 -5.67 -11.57 12.97
CA THR A 121 -4.53 -12.46 13.23
C THR A 121 -3.51 -12.39 12.11
N TRP A 122 -2.26 -12.70 12.46
CA TRP A 122 -1.11 -12.63 11.57
C TRP A 122 -0.29 -13.91 11.70
N THR A 123 -0.01 -14.54 10.57
CA THR A 123 0.87 -15.71 10.50
C THR A 123 2.24 -15.27 10.03
N SER A 124 3.25 -15.46 10.89
CA SER A 124 4.66 -15.14 10.58
C SER A 124 5.28 -16.21 9.69
N THR A 125 6.18 -15.77 8.81
CA THR A 125 6.87 -16.58 7.81
C THR A 125 8.38 -16.31 7.88
N ASP A 126 9.21 -17.11 7.20
CA ASP A 126 10.67 -16.95 7.21
C ASP A 126 11.22 -16.80 5.78
N ALA A 127 11.52 -15.57 5.39
CA ALA A 127 12.17 -15.28 4.12
C ALA A 127 13.70 -15.33 4.21
N SER A 128 14.28 -14.89 5.33
CA SER A 128 15.74 -14.86 5.50
C SER A 128 16.37 -16.24 5.43
N GLY A 129 15.82 -17.24 6.13
CA GLY A 129 16.38 -18.59 6.18
C GLY A 129 16.69 -19.20 4.80
N PRO A 130 15.75 -19.19 3.84
CA PRO A 130 15.97 -19.77 2.51
C PRO A 130 16.64 -18.85 1.47
N THR A 131 16.71 -17.53 1.69
CA THR A 131 17.16 -16.58 0.64
C THR A 131 18.26 -15.61 1.05
N ASP A 132 18.70 -15.63 2.31
CA ASP A 132 19.67 -14.67 2.88
C ASP A 132 19.25 -13.20 2.70
N VAL A 133 17.94 -12.94 2.62
CA VAL A 133 17.39 -11.58 2.53
C VAL A 133 17.33 -10.94 3.91
N SER A 134 17.75 -9.70 3.99
CA SER A 134 17.76 -8.82 5.15
C SER A 134 17.03 -7.52 4.80
N ALA A 135 16.61 -6.74 5.80
CA ALA A 135 16.15 -5.35 5.65
C ALA A 135 15.24 -5.08 4.43
N VAL A 136 13.95 -5.42 4.55
CA VAL A 136 12.97 -5.20 3.48
C VAL A 136 12.85 -3.70 3.12
N GLN A 137 12.77 -3.38 1.84
CA GLN A 137 12.55 -2.01 1.34
C GLN A 137 11.13 -1.81 0.82
N SER A 138 10.58 -2.82 0.14
CA SER A 138 9.23 -2.79 -0.42
C SER A 138 8.57 -4.16 -0.35
N ILE A 139 7.24 -4.18 -0.31
CA ILE A 139 6.43 -5.41 -0.34
C ILE A 139 5.27 -5.22 -1.30
N ALA A 140 5.03 -6.20 -2.15
CA ALA A 140 3.94 -6.23 -3.12
C ALA A 140 3.25 -7.60 -3.05
N ALA A 141 2.03 -7.63 -2.53
CA ALA A 141 1.20 -8.82 -2.43
C ALA A 141 0.20 -8.86 -3.59
N GLN A 142 0.09 -10.02 -4.24
CA GLN A 142 -0.94 -10.27 -5.25
C GLN A 142 -2.08 -11.15 -4.70
N SER A 143 -1.81 -11.92 -3.64
CA SER A 143 -2.81 -12.72 -2.93
C SER A 143 -2.30 -13.13 -1.55
N GLY A 144 -3.11 -13.84 -0.77
CA GLY A 144 -2.65 -14.49 0.46
C GLY A 144 -1.59 -15.58 0.23
N SER A 145 -1.33 -15.98 -1.03
CA SER A 145 -0.31 -16.97 -1.36
C SER A 145 0.90 -16.42 -2.11
N VAL A 146 0.77 -15.27 -2.76
CA VAL A 146 1.83 -14.70 -3.60
C VAL A 146 2.19 -13.32 -3.08
N VAL A 147 3.44 -13.19 -2.66
CA VAL A 147 4.04 -11.93 -2.22
C VAL A 147 5.46 -11.83 -2.73
N GLU A 148 5.83 -10.63 -3.10
CA GLU A 148 7.13 -10.22 -3.63
C GLU A 148 7.68 -9.10 -2.74
N PHE A 149 9.00 -9.02 -2.62
CA PHE A 149 9.65 -7.90 -1.96
C PHE A 149 11.01 -7.62 -2.57
N VAL A 150 11.39 -6.34 -2.52
CA VAL A 150 12.78 -5.94 -2.63
C VAL A 150 13.31 -5.80 -1.20
N GLY A 151 14.31 -6.59 -0.85
CA GLY A 151 15.09 -6.46 0.37
C GLY A 151 16.56 -6.23 0.03
N LEU A 152 17.44 -6.46 0.99
CA LEU A 152 18.88 -6.38 0.86
C LEU A 152 19.53 -7.75 1.09
N ASP A 153 20.57 -8.06 0.35
CA ASP A 153 21.36 -9.28 0.55
C ASP A 153 22.17 -9.19 1.85
N GLN A 154 22.10 -10.23 2.70
CA GLN A 154 22.76 -10.24 4.00
C GLN A 154 24.30 -10.17 3.91
N ALA A 155 24.92 -10.56 2.79
CA ALA A 155 26.38 -10.57 2.69
C ALA A 155 26.96 -9.18 2.37
N ASN A 156 26.24 -8.36 1.60
CA ASN A 156 26.78 -7.10 1.05
C ASN A 156 25.81 -5.92 1.04
N CYS A 157 24.57 -6.11 1.51
CA CYS A 157 23.50 -5.12 1.50
C CYS A 157 23.14 -4.57 0.12
N ALA A 158 23.44 -5.31 -0.96
CA ALA A 158 22.94 -5.01 -2.29
C ALA A 158 21.44 -5.35 -2.39
N PRO A 159 20.66 -4.66 -3.24
CA PRO A 159 19.26 -5.00 -3.44
C PRO A 159 19.08 -6.46 -3.90
N LEU A 160 18.06 -7.13 -3.35
CA LEU A 160 17.72 -8.51 -3.64
C LEU A 160 16.20 -8.63 -3.82
N PHE A 161 15.78 -9.28 -4.90
CA PHE A 161 14.37 -9.58 -5.14
C PHE A 161 14.03 -11.01 -4.72
N VAL A 162 12.99 -11.15 -3.92
CA VAL A 162 12.55 -12.44 -3.36
C VAL A 162 11.04 -12.57 -3.49
N LYS A 163 10.58 -13.80 -3.73
CA LYS A 163 9.17 -14.12 -3.93
C LYS A 163 8.80 -15.47 -3.37
N THR A 164 7.53 -15.60 -2.97
CA THR A 164 6.85 -16.88 -2.73
C THR A 164 5.58 -16.98 -3.59
N PHE A 165 5.14 -18.21 -3.84
CA PHE A 165 3.86 -18.52 -4.47
C PHE A 165 2.94 -19.39 -3.58
N VAL A 166 3.35 -19.67 -2.33
CA VAL A 166 2.68 -20.63 -1.44
C VAL A 166 2.51 -20.10 -0.02
N GLY A 167 2.09 -18.85 0.12
CA GLY A 167 1.63 -18.30 1.40
C GLY A 167 2.75 -18.09 2.41
N GLY A 168 3.93 -17.69 1.93
CA GLY A 168 5.06 -17.40 2.80
C GLY A 168 5.96 -18.59 3.09
N ASP A 169 5.75 -19.71 2.39
CA ASP A 169 6.67 -20.83 2.38
C ASP A 169 7.49 -20.83 1.07
N ASN A 170 8.58 -21.58 1.02
CA ASN A 170 9.42 -21.78 -0.17
C ASN A 170 9.85 -20.46 -0.85
N PHE A 171 10.23 -19.45 -0.06
CA PHE A 171 10.83 -18.24 -0.61
C PHE A 171 12.07 -18.57 -1.45
N ARG A 172 12.23 -17.83 -2.54
CA ARG A 172 13.39 -17.92 -3.44
C ARG A 172 13.80 -16.54 -3.91
N SER A 173 15.10 -16.37 -4.10
CA SER A 173 15.67 -15.21 -4.77
C SER A 173 15.51 -15.32 -6.28
N TYR A 174 15.13 -14.22 -6.93
CA TYR A 174 15.06 -14.08 -8.38
C TYR A 174 15.81 -12.80 -8.80
N PRO A 175 17.15 -12.77 -8.72
CA PRO A 175 17.94 -11.58 -9.01
C PRO A 175 17.70 -11.04 -10.43
N GLU A 176 17.37 -11.91 -11.38
CA GLU A 176 17.02 -11.53 -12.75
C GLU A 176 15.71 -10.72 -12.87
N GLN A 177 14.86 -10.70 -11.83
CA GLN A 177 13.64 -9.91 -11.78
C GLN A 177 13.81 -8.55 -11.11
N LEU A 178 14.97 -8.31 -10.47
CA LEU A 178 15.29 -7.07 -9.77
C LEU A 178 15.30 -5.86 -10.71
N ASP A 179 15.83 -6.03 -11.93
CA ASP A 179 15.90 -4.99 -12.97
C ASP A 179 14.53 -4.43 -13.39
N GLY A 180 13.45 -5.18 -13.12
CA GLY A 180 12.08 -4.76 -13.41
C GLY A 180 11.36 -4.11 -12.23
N GLN A 181 12.06 -3.87 -11.11
CA GLN A 181 11.46 -3.36 -9.89
C GLN A 181 11.65 -1.86 -9.73
N TRP A 182 10.89 -1.30 -8.80
CA TRP A 182 11.13 0.03 -8.27
C TRP A 182 11.73 -0.09 -6.87
N TYR A 183 12.85 0.58 -6.61
CA TYR A 183 13.42 0.70 -5.27
C TYR A 183 14.30 1.94 -5.14
N VAL A 184 14.55 2.38 -3.90
CA VAL A 184 15.54 3.41 -3.59
C VAL A 184 16.88 2.71 -3.41
N ASP A 185 17.95 3.26 -4.00
CA ASP A 185 19.29 2.69 -3.79
C ASP A 185 19.65 2.77 -2.29
N PRO A 186 19.94 1.64 -1.63
CA PRO A 186 20.24 1.61 -0.20
C PRO A 186 21.55 2.30 0.16
N ALA A 187 22.50 2.41 -0.76
CA ALA A 187 23.79 3.07 -0.56
C ALA A 187 23.71 4.58 -0.85
N ASP A 188 22.82 5.00 -1.74
CA ASP A 188 22.58 6.40 -2.09
C ASP A 188 21.09 6.70 -2.30
N ARG A 189 20.43 7.23 -1.27
CA ARG A 189 19.00 7.57 -1.32
C ARG A 189 18.65 8.76 -2.25
N ALA A 190 19.64 9.36 -2.91
CA ALA A 190 19.43 10.28 -4.02
C ALA A 190 19.27 9.56 -5.37
N VAL A 191 19.30 8.22 -5.40
CA VAL A 191 19.09 7.39 -6.58
C VAL A 191 17.87 6.50 -6.41
N VAL A 192 17.05 6.43 -7.47
CA VAL A 192 15.93 5.50 -7.58
C VAL A 192 16.18 4.57 -8.75
N HIS A 193 16.01 3.28 -8.52
CA HIS A 193 15.93 2.28 -9.57
C HIS A 193 14.48 2.18 -10.07
N SER A 194 14.30 2.17 -11.37
CA SER A 194 13.04 1.90 -12.06
C SER A 194 13.24 0.78 -13.08
N PRO A 195 12.17 0.29 -13.72
CA PRO A 195 12.29 -0.64 -14.85
C PRO A 195 13.09 -0.12 -16.06
N ALA A 196 13.43 1.18 -16.09
CA ALA A 196 14.31 1.77 -17.10
C ALA A 196 15.78 1.87 -16.62
N GLY A 197 16.08 1.45 -15.39
CA GLY A 197 17.39 1.53 -14.75
C GLY A 197 17.47 2.62 -13.66
N ASP A 198 18.69 2.89 -13.22
CA ASP A 198 18.95 3.88 -12.18
C ASP A 198 18.81 5.31 -12.71
N SER A 199 18.19 6.18 -11.92
CA SER A 199 18.04 7.60 -12.22
C SER A 199 18.16 8.44 -10.95
N ALA A 200 18.61 9.68 -11.10
CA ALA A 200 18.66 10.62 -9.99
C ALA A 200 17.23 10.93 -9.50
N ALA A 201 17.05 10.84 -8.18
CA ALA A 201 15.86 11.32 -7.50
C ALA A 201 15.80 12.86 -7.55
N PRO A 202 14.62 13.47 -7.37
CA PRO A 202 14.47 14.92 -7.35
C PRO A 202 14.95 15.57 -6.04
N CYS A 203 15.51 14.79 -5.11
CA CYS A 203 15.98 15.22 -3.81
C CYS A 203 17.15 14.35 -3.31
N ALA A 204 17.86 14.84 -2.30
CA ALA A 204 19.02 14.16 -1.74
C ALA A 204 18.68 12.89 -0.93
N SER A 205 17.42 12.73 -0.53
CA SER A 205 16.97 11.55 0.21
C SER A 205 15.47 11.32 -0.02
N VAL A 206 15.14 10.35 -0.85
CA VAL A 206 13.79 9.79 -0.95
C VAL A 206 13.51 9.08 0.37
N LEU A 207 12.36 9.27 1.01
CA LEU A 207 11.91 8.53 2.20
C LEU A 207 10.98 7.36 1.86
N ALA A 208 10.04 7.58 0.95
CA ALA A 208 9.08 6.58 0.49
C ALA A 208 8.92 6.68 -1.03
N LEU A 209 8.70 5.53 -1.66
CA LEU A 209 8.50 5.36 -3.09
C LEU A 209 7.18 4.62 -3.29
N ALA A 210 6.31 5.17 -4.12
CA ALA A 210 4.98 4.64 -4.41
C ALA A 210 4.81 4.41 -5.92
N PRO A 211 5.24 3.26 -6.45
CA PRO A 211 5.04 2.91 -7.84
C PRO A 211 3.56 2.64 -8.14
N ARG A 212 3.06 3.16 -9.26
CA ARG A 212 1.72 2.82 -9.81
C ARG A 212 1.84 1.89 -11.01
N SER A 213 2.93 2.00 -11.78
CA SER A 213 3.18 1.19 -12.97
C SER A 213 4.68 1.07 -13.23
N GLY A 214 5.06 0.45 -14.35
CA GLY A 214 6.46 0.42 -14.77
C GLY A 214 7.04 1.79 -15.17
N THR A 215 6.20 2.81 -15.35
CA THR A 215 6.63 4.16 -15.75
C THR A 215 6.16 5.25 -14.79
N GLU A 216 5.14 4.98 -13.97
CA GLU A 216 4.56 5.95 -13.04
C GLU A 216 4.91 5.62 -11.60
N ALA A 217 5.41 6.63 -10.87
CA ALA A 217 5.66 6.54 -9.43
C ALA A 217 5.59 7.92 -8.77
N ALA A 218 5.33 7.94 -7.47
CA ALA A 218 5.57 9.10 -6.60
C ALA A 218 6.75 8.84 -5.66
N VAL A 219 7.49 9.89 -5.34
CA VAL A 219 8.48 9.89 -4.26
C VAL A 219 8.11 10.93 -3.21
N LEU A 220 8.25 10.56 -1.95
CA LEU A 220 8.23 11.48 -0.81
C LEU A 220 9.67 11.70 -0.36
N CYS A 221 10.12 12.94 -0.32
CA CYS A 221 11.45 13.34 0.12
C CYS A 221 11.49 13.69 1.61
N SER A 222 12.69 13.69 2.20
CA SER A 222 12.90 14.05 3.62
C SER A 222 12.53 15.50 3.97
N SER A 223 12.38 16.36 2.96
CA SER A 223 11.87 17.73 3.04
C SER A 223 10.34 17.84 3.06
N ASN A 224 9.61 16.72 3.10
CA ASN A 224 8.15 16.63 2.90
C ASN A 224 7.67 17.12 1.52
N GLU A 225 8.56 17.13 0.54
CA GLU A 225 8.23 17.38 -0.87
C GLU A 225 7.87 16.07 -1.55
N LEU A 226 6.80 16.11 -2.34
CA LEU A 226 6.34 15.03 -3.19
C LEU A 226 6.63 15.38 -4.65
N TYR A 227 7.03 14.37 -5.40
CA TYR A 227 7.23 14.44 -6.85
C TYR A 227 6.63 13.22 -7.51
N VAL A 228 6.20 13.37 -8.76
CA VAL A 228 5.74 12.27 -9.60
C VAL A 228 6.56 12.19 -10.88
N THR A 229 6.70 10.96 -11.37
CA THR A 229 7.23 10.65 -12.70
C THR A 229 6.17 9.87 -13.48
N ALA A 230 6.19 10.02 -14.80
CA ALA A 230 5.37 9.23 -15.74
C ALA A 230 6.23 8.54 -16.82
N ASP A 231 7.56 8.61 -16.68
CA ASP A 231 8.55 8.16 -17.65
C ASP A 231 9.70 7.39 -16.98
N ALA A 232 9.36 6.59 -15.96
CA ALA A 232 10.29 5.70 -15.26
C ALA A 232 11.48 6.44 -14.62
N ALA A 233 11.18 7.57 -13.95
CA ALA A 233 12.13 8.45 -13.28
C ALA A 233 13.09 9.22 -14.20
N ALA A 234 12.86 9.22 -15.52
CA ALA A 234 13.64 10.05 -16.43
C ALA A 234 13.37 11.55 -16.19
N THR A 235 12.14 11.93 -15.85
CA THR A 235 11.78 13.27 -15.42
C THR A 235 10.86 13.24 -14.19
N TRP A 236 10.90 14.35 -13.44
CA TRP A 236 10.09 14.57 -12.24
C TRP A 236 9.27 15.85 -12.40
N SER A 237 8.08 15.86 -11.80
CA SER A 237 7.21 17.03 -11.72
C SER A 237 7.83 18.19 -10.93
N ALA A 238 7.14 19.33 -10.88
CA ALA A 238 7.40 20.31 -9.83
C ALA A 238 7.10 19.70 -8.44
N ALA A 239 7.78 20.21 -7.42
CA ALA A 239 7.59 19.79 -6.04
C ALA A 239 6.20 20.20 -5.53
N ALA A 240 5.48 19.26 -4.92
CA ALA A 240 4.30 19.55 -4.12
C ALA A 240 4.67 19.38 -2.64
N VAL A 241 4.53 20.42 -1.83
CA VAL A 241 4.85 20.36 -0.40
C VAL A 241 3.63 19.86 0.38
N LEU A 242 3.81 18.77 1.13
CA LEU A 242 2.81 18.26 2.06
C LEU A 242 3.43 18.16 3.46
N ALA A 243 3.40 19.26 4.20
CA ALA A 243 4.03 19.36 5.51
C ALA A 243 3.58 18.22 6.44
N GLY A 244 4.56 17.57 7.10
CA GLY A 244 4.28 16.44 8.00
C GLY A 244 4.00 15.11 7.29
N ALA A 245 4.09 15.02 5.97
CA ALA A 245 4.00 13.75 5.26
C ALA A 245 5.11 12.79 5.71
N VAL A 246 4.71 11.62 6.20
CA VAL A 246 5.61 10.57 6.71
C VAL A 246 5.60 9.31 5.85
N ASN A 247 4.59 9.13 5.00
CA ASN A 247 4.51 8.01 4.06
C ASN A 247 3.60 8.36 2.86
N VAL A 248 3.77 7.66 1.74
CA VAL A 248 2.93 7.75 0.54
C VAL A 248 2.77 6.35 -0.07
N ALA A 249 1.58 6.03 -0.56
CA ALA A 249 1.33 4.81 -1.34
C ALA A 249 0.53 5.12 -2.60
N ALA A 250 0.64 4.23 -3.57
CA ALA A 250 -0.16 4.25 -4.78
C ALA A 250 -1.63 3.91 -4.47
N SER A 251 -2.52 4.43 -5.30
CA SER A 251 -3.94 4.07 -5.35
C SER A 251 -4.44 4.11 -6.79
N ASP A 252 -5.63 3.55 -7.03
CA ASP A 252 -6.25 3.56 -8.36
C ASP A 252 -6.47 5.00 -8.88
N ALA A 253 -6.83 5.92 -7.98
CA ALA A 253 -7.12 7.33 -8.31
C ALA A 253 -5.89 8.25 -8.31
N GLY A 254 -4.69 7.75 -7.98
CA GLY A 254 -3.48 8.55 -7.81
C GLY A 254 -2.65 8.04 -6.65
N TYR A 255 -2.55 8.83 -5.58
CA TYR A 255 -1.76 8.48 -4.39
C TYR A 255 -2.54 8.78 -3.10
N VAL A 256 -2.08 8.21 -2.01
CA VAL A 256 -2.56 8.52 -0.66
C VAL A 256 -1.36 8.72 0.25
N ALA A 257 -1.36 9.80 1.02
CA ALA A 257 -0.32 10.15 1.95
C ALA A 257 -0.80 10.06 3.40
N ALA A 258 0.11 9.65 4.27
CA ALA A 258 -0.05 9.77 5.72
C ALA A 258 0.69 11.01 6.21
N VAL A 259 -0.01 11.86 6.93
CA VAL A 259 0.51 13.10 7.52
C VAL A 259 0.45 13.00 9.03
N ALA A 260 1.58 13.27 9.69
CA ALA A 260 1.70 13.35 11.14
C ALA A 260 1.84 14.81 11.59
N GLY A 261 1.38 15.12 12.80
CA GLY A 261 1.52 16.46 13.40
C GLY A 261 0.58 17.52 12.81
N ALA A 262 -0.48 17.12 12.11
CA ALA A 262 -1.52 18.04 11.66
C ALA A 262 -2.32 18.59 12.85
N ALA A 263 -2.63 19.90 12.82
CA ALA A 263 -3.25 20.59 13.95
C ALA A 263 -4.60 19.99 14.37
N ASP A 264 -5.40 19.54 13.40
CA ASP A 264 -6.75 19.00 13.62
C ASP A 264 -6.78 17.46 13.68
N CYS A 265 -5.61 16.80 13.75
CA CYS A 265 -5.52 15.34 13.85
C CYS A 265 -4.47 14.89 14.87
N ALA A 266 -4.95 14.41 16.02
CA ALA A 266 -4.13 13.76 17.04
C ALA A 266 -3.80 12.31 16.64
N GLY A 267 -3.04 12.15 15.55
CA GLY A 267 -2.68 10.85 14.99
C GLY A 267 -2.21 10.97 13.54
N VAL A 268 -2.72 10.09 12.68
CA VAL A 268 -2.38 10.07 11.25
C VAL A 268 -3.53 10.66 10.45
N GLN A 269 -3.28 11.81 9.81
CA GLN A 269 -4.18 12.41 8.84
C GLN A 269 -3.98 11.73 7.49
N VAL A 270 -5.08 11.32 6.86
CA VAL A 270 -5.07 10.73 5.52
C VAL A 270 -5.38 11.81 4.49
N VAL A 271 -4.52 11.91 3.49
CA VAL A 271 -4.65 12.85 2.38
C VAL A 271 -4.63 12.07 1.08
N THR A 272 -5.74 12.06 0.35
CA THR A 272 -5.76 11.57 -1.03
C THR A 272 -5.15 12.61 -1.96
N LEU A 273 -4.41 12.15 -2.97
CA LEU A 273 -3.68 12.95 -3.93
C LEU A 273 -4.07 12.51 -5.35
N THR A 274 -4.36 13.46 -6.23
CA THR A 274 -4.48 13.15 -7.67
C THR A 274 -3.13 12.67 -8.24
N PRO A 275 -3.08 12.14 -9.47
CA PRO A 275 -1.80 11.79 -10.09
C PRO A 275 -0.83 12.98 -10.21
N GLU A 276 -1.34 14.20 -10.27
CA GLU A 276 -0.58 15.47 -10.29
C GLU A 276 -0.35 16.05 -8.87
N LEU A 277 -0.58 15.26 -7.83
CA LEU A 277 -0.37 15.59 -6.42
C LEU A 277 -1.28 16.69 -5.84
N ALA A 278 -2.47 16.91 -6.41
CA ALA A 278 -3.44 17.82 -5.80
C ALA A 278 -4.07 17.17 -4.54
N PRO A 279 -3.93 17.77 -3.35
CA PRO A 279 -4.32 17.14 -2.09
C PRO A 279 -5.80 17.36 -1.74
N THR A 280 -6.42 16.34 -1.16
CA THR A 280 -7.70 16.40 -0.47
C THR A 280 -7.59 15.67 0.85
N VAL A 281 -7.84 16.37 1.96
CA VAL A 281 -7.89 15.76 3.30
C VAL A 281 -9.13 14.88 3.39
N THR A 282 -8.95 13.63 3.80
CA THR A 282 -10.05 12.65 3.84
C THR A 282 -10.50 12.32 5.25
N GLY A 283 -9.56 12.21 6.20
CA GLY A 283 -9.89 11.92 7.60
C GLY A 283 -8.68 11.80 8.50
N CYS A 284 -8.94 11.38 9.74
CA CYS A 284 -7.93 11.25 10.78
C CYS A 284 -8.11 9.89 11.47
N LEU A 285 -7.01 9.13 11.62
CA LEU A 285 -6.95 8.00 12.53
C LEU A 285 -6.28 8.46 13.83
N PRO A 286 -6.99 8.49 14.96
CA PRO A 286 -6.38 8.78 16.25
C PRO A 286 -5.34 7.72 16.60
N VAL A 287 -4.09 8.13 16.78
CA VAL A 287 -2.97 7.25 17.15
C VAL A 287 -2.07 8.02 18.10
N ALA A 288 -1.73 7.40 19.22
CA ALA A 288 -0.78 7.98 20.18
C ALA A 288 0.66 7.55 19.87
N GLY A 289 1.61 8.32 20.42
CA GLY A 289 3.04 8.00 20.34
C GLY A 289 3.76 8.70 19.19
N ASP A 290 5.00 8.27 18.97
CA ASP A 290 5.86 8.80 17.91
C ASP A 290 5.47 8.15 16.57
N LEU A 291 5.24 8.95 15.54
CA LEU A 291 4.71 8.51 14.24
C LEU A 291 5.75 8.41 13.12
N PRO A 292 6.73 9.33 13.00
CA PRO A 292 7.79 9.20 11.99
C PRO A 292 8.42 7.81 11.96
N GLY A 293 8.57 7.25 10.76
CA GLY A 293 9.10 5.90 10.55
C GLY A 293 8.13 4.76 10.88
N ASN A 294 7.12 5.01 11.71
CA ASN A 294 6.21 3.98 12.23
C ASN A 294 4.82 3.98 11.58
N VAL A 295 4.64 4.72 10.50
CA VAL A 295 3.37 4.79 9.76
C VAL A 295 3.57 4.23 8.36
N THR A 296 2.66 3.35 7.95
CA THR A 296 2.59 2.80 6.60
C THR A 296 1.13 2.61 6.19
N LEU A 297 0.88 2.65 4.89
CA LEU A 297 -0.45 2.56 4.34
C LEU A 297 -0.42 1.84 2.99
N SER A 298 -1.53 1.20 2.63
CA SER A 298 -1.71 0.53 1.35
C SER A 298 -3.16 0.65 0.91
N ALA A 299 -3.37 1.09 -0.33
CA ALA A 299 -4.69 1.18 -0.93
C ALA A 299 -4.84 0.11 -2.02
N THR A 300 -5.98 -0.57 -2.02
CA THR A 300 -6.36 -1.55 -3.04
C THR A 300 -7.87 -1.50 -3.26
N GLY A 301 -8.30 -1.21 -4.50
CA GLY A 301 -9.70 -0.89 -4.79
C GLY A 301 -10.23 0.19 -3.83
N ASP A 302 -11.35 -0.11 -3.17
CA ASP A 302 -11.97 0.80 -2.20
C ASP A 302 -11.43 0.67 -0.77
N THR A 303 -10.46 -0.22 -0.52
CA THR A 303 -9.92 -0.46 0.83
C THR A 303 -8.58 0.24 1.03
N LEU A 304 -8.51 1.05 2.09
CA LEU A 304 -7.26 1.57 2.65
C LEU A 304 -6.92 0.81 3.93
N TRP A 305 -5.72 0.26 4.00
CA TRP A 305 -5.10 -0.23 5.23
C TRP A 305 -4.11 0.79 5.74
N LEU A 306 -4.11 1.03 7.05
CA LEU A 306 -3.17 1.91 7.73
C LEU A 306 -2.63 1.20 8.96
N TRP A 307 -1.31 1.11 9.05
CA TRP A 307 -0.60 0.58 10.21
C TRP A 307 0.30 1.67 10.79
N ALA A 308 -0.01 2.09 12.02
CA ALA A 308 0.69 3.14 12.74
C ALA A 308 0.95 2.69 14.17
N ASN A 309 2.23 2.56 14.56
CA ASN A 309 2.62 1.97 15.83
C ASN A 309 1.97 0.58 16.04
N ASP A 310 1.17 0.43 17.09
CA ASP A 310 0.43 -0.80 17.39
C ASP A 310 -1.01 -0.76 16.84
N THR A 311 -1.43 0.36 16.24
CA THR A 311 -2.76 0.52 15.67
C THR A 311 -2.75 0.07 14.22
N LEU A 312 -3.59 -0.92 13.92
CA LEU A 312 -3.94 -1.31 12.57
C LEU A 312 -5.41 -0.98 12.34
N ALA A 313 -5.70 -0.26 11.26
CA ALA A 313 -7.06 0.12 10.91
C ALA A 313 -7.29 -0.05 9.40
N ARG A 314 -8.56 -0.24 9.04
CA ARG A 314 -8.99 -0.29 7.64
C ARG A 314 -10.07 0.74 7.38
N SER A 315 -10.21 1.16 6.14
CA SER A 315 -11.27 2.05 5.71
C SER A 315 -11.78 1.64 4.34
N THR A 316 -13.10 1.64 4.18
CA THR A 316 -13.78 1.55 2.87
C THR A 316 -14.24 2.93 2.37
N THR A 317 -13.76 4.00 3.00
CA THR A 317 -14.12 5.41 2.73
C THR A 317 -12.88 6.27 2.59
N ALA A 318 -11.80 5.68 2.07
CA ALA A 318 -10.50 6.33 1.85
C ALA A 318 -9.91 7.02 3.11
N GLY A 319 -10.25 6.55 4.32
CA GLY A 319 -9.79 7.10 5.59
C GLY A 319 -10.75 8.07 6.28
N ALA A 320 -11.94 8.33 5.73
CA ALA A 320 -12.96 9.15 6.38
C ALA A 320 -13.57 8.48 7.63
N ALA A 321 -13.73 7.16 7.58
CA ALA A 321 -14.17 6.32 8.69
C ALA A 321 -13.33 5.03 8.76
N TRP A 322 -13.18 4.48 9.97
CA TRP A 322 -12.31 3.34 10.25
C TRP A 322 -13.12 2.13 10.77
N LEU A 323 -12.66 0.93 10.38
CA LEU A 323 -13.16 -0.39 10.78
C LEU A 323 -12.21 -1.06 11.77
#